data_AF-A0A2H1KWH3-F1
#
_entry.id   AF-A0A2H1KWH3-F1
#
_cell.length_a   1.000
_cell.length_b   1.000
_cell.length_c   1.000
_cell.angle_alpha   90.00
_cell.angle_beta   90.00
_cell.angle_gamma   90.00
#
_symmetry.space_group_name_H-M   'P 1'
#
loop_
_entity.id
_entity.type
_entity.pdbx_description
1 polymer ?
#
loop_
_entity_poly.entity_id
_entity_poly.type
_entity_poly.pdbx_seq_one_letter_code
_entity_poly.pdbx_strand_id
1 'polypeptide(L)'
;MSMAPAFTCNACHRVIGQDEGHNVTDDHRLICYPCLTTTPLHSRWYPQCPNGWHDMYDHIRYVSGNRTSTAMLLGCWHPTRSTSEAS
;
A
#
# COMPACT_ATOMS: atom_id res chain seq x y z
N MET A 1 -19.07 11.43 4.09
CA MET A 1 -18.31 10.16 4.05
C MET A 1 -17.04 10.38 4.84
N SER A 2 -16.75 9.58 5.87
CA SER A 2 -15.45 9.63 6.55
C SER A 2 -14.39 9.07 5.61
N MET A 3 -13.31 9.82 5.40
CA MET A 3 -12.17 9.31 4.62
C MET A 3 -11.49 8.20 5.43
N ALA A 4 -11.07 7.14 4.73
CA ALA A 4 -10.21 6.13 5.34
C ALA A 4 -8.92 6.80 5.89
N PRO A 5 -8.39 6.30 7.01
CA PRO A 5 -7.18 6.84 7.62
C PRO A 5 -5.99 6.80 6.65
N ALA A 6 -5.01 7.66 6.91
CA ALA A 6 -3.77 7.64 6.17
C ALA A 6 -3.04 6.31 6.33
N PHE A 7 -2.30 5.93 5.29
CA PHE A 7 -1.41 4.79 5.34
C PHE A 7 -0.01 5.22 5.77
N THR A 8 0.79 4.23 6.14
CA THR A 8 2.22 4.41 6.43
C THR A 8 3.02 3.54 5.47
N CYS A 9 4.03 4.10 4.80
CA CYS A 9 4.95 3.34 3.98
C CYS A 9 5.70 2.32 4.84
N ASN A 10 5.66 1.03 4.48
CA ASN A 10 6.34 -0.03 5.20
C ASN A 10 7.88 0.08 5.16
N ALA A 11 8.44 0.85 4.22
CA ALA A 11 9.88 1.00 4.07
C ALA A 11 10.45 2.22 4.81
N CYS A 12 9.86 3.40 4.63
CA CYS A 12 10.39 4.66 5.16
C CYS A 12 9.50 5.31 6.22
N HIS A 13 8.38 4.68 6.58
CA HIS A 13 7.43 5.15 7.60
C HIS A 13 6.79 6.51 7.35
N ARG A 14 6.96 7.10 6.17
CA ARG A 14 6.24 8.31 5.79
C ARG A 14 4.74 8.04 5.65
N VAL A 15 3.92 9.04 5.95
CA VAL A 15 2.47 9.00 5.73
C VAL A 15 2.17 9.07 4.24
N ILE A 16 1.27 8.22 3.74
CA ILE A 16 0.87 8.16 2.32
C ILE A 16 -0.65 8.09 2.13
N GLY A 17 -1.08 8.25 0.88
CA GLY A 17 -2.48 8.17 0.47
C GLY A 17 -3.29 9.45 0.72
N GLN A 18 -2.73 10.50 1.34
CA GLN A 18 -3.48 11.73 1.67
C GLN A 18 -3.64 12.56 0.41
N ASP A 19 -2.48 12.91 -0.12
CA ASP A 19 -2.33 13.70 -1.34
C ASP A 19 -1.48 12.95 -2.37
N GLU A 20 -0.80 11.88 -1.95
CA GLU A 20 0.11 11.10 -2.78
C GLU A 20 -0.39 9.66 -2.97
N GLY A 21 -0.18 9.15 -4.19
CA GLY A 21 -0.42 7.74 -4.51
C GLY A 21 0.44 6.79 -3.66
N HIS A 22 -0.01 5.55 -3.56
CA HIS A 22 0.69 4.46 -2.90
C HIS A 22 0.56 3.19 -3.75
N ASN A 23 1.49 2.27 -3.55
CA ASN A 23 1.54 0.99 -4.25
C ASN A 23 1.43 -0.14 -3.24
N VAL A 24 0.75 -1.22 -3.65
CA VAL A 24 0.64 -2.43 -2.84
C VAL A 24 1.47 -3.51 -3.51
N THR A 25 2.42 -4.07 -2.76
CA THR A 25 3.25 -5.17 -3.25
C THR A 25 2.50 -6.50 -3.25
N ASP A 26 3.04 -7.52 -3.90
CA ASP A 26 2.48 -8.88 -3.93
C ASP A 26 2.26 -9.48 -2.54
N ASP A 27 3.11 -9.12 -1.58
CA ASP A 27 3.02 -9.52 -0.18
C ASP A 27 2.26 -8.51 0.71
N HIS A 28 1.42 -7.67 0.09
CA HIS A 28 0.51 -6.72 0.74
C HIS A 28 1.20 -5.61 1.57
N ARG A 29 2.42 -5.23 1.20
CA ARG A 29 3.08 -4.05 1.79
C ARG A 29 2.68 -2.79 1.03
N LEU A 30 2.44 -1.73 1.76
CA LEU A 30 2.18 -0.38 1.25
C LEU A 30 3.50 0.37 1.11
N ILE A 31 3.80 0.85 -0.10
CA ILE A 31 5.01 1.62 -0.35
C ILE A 31 4.71 2.94 -1.03
N CYS A 32 5.52 3.95 -0.71
CA CYS A 32 5.49 5.24 -1.41
C CYS A 32 6.24 5.17 -2.74
N TYR A 33 5.95 6.12 -3.64
CA TYR A 33 6.63 6.20 -4.93
C TYR A 33 8.17 6.32 -4.82
N PRO A 34 8.76 7.12 -3.90
CA PRO A 34 10.22 7.14 -3.78
C PRO A 34 10.86 5.82 -3.32
N CYS A 35 10.15 5.00 -2.54
CA CYS A 35 10.66 3.68 -2.14
C CYS A 35 10.47 2.63 -3.24
N LEU A 36 9.64 2.92 -4.25
CA LEU A 36 9.38 2.01 -5.35
C LEU A 36 10.60 1.86 -6.27
N THR A 37 11.36 2.93 -6.47
CA THR A 37 12.53 2.96 -7.36
C THR A 37 13.83 2.52 -6.67
N THR A 38 13.79 2.08 -5.40
CA THR A 38 15.00 1.76 -4.64
C THR A 38 15.42 0.30 -4.76
N THR A 39 16.48 0.04 -5.52
CA THR A 39 17.12 -1.29 -5.65
C THR A 39 17.54 -1.91 -4.30
N PRO A 40 18.12 -1.16 -3.33
CA PRO A 40 18.47 -1.74 -2.03
C PRO A 40 17.26 -2.28 -1.25
N LEU A 41 16.07 -1.66 -1.44
CA LEU A 41 14.84 -2.13 -0.80
C LEU A 41 14.37 -3.45 -1.41
N HIS A 42 14.44 -3.57 -2.75
CA HIS A 42 14.14 -4.80 -3.47
C HIS A 42 15.00 -5.95 -2.96
N SER A 43 16.32 -5.78 -2.93
CA SER A 43 17.25 -6.82 -2.44
C SER A 43 16.98 -7.25 -1.00
N ARG A 44 16.54 -6.31 -0.14
CA ARG A 44 16.20 -6.59 1.26
C ARG A 44 14.89 -7.39 1.39
N TRP A 45 13.90 -7.11 0.56
CA TRP A 45 12.55 -7.67 0.70
C TRP A 45 12.34 -8.94 -0.14
N TYR A 46 13.07 -9.08 -1.24
CA TYR A 46 13.01 -10.22 -2.15
C TYR A 46 14.41 -10.81 -2.41
N PRO A 47 15.12 -11.29 -1.38
CA PRO A 47 16.47 -11.84 -1.53
C PRO A 47 16.54 -13.08 -2.43
N GLN A 48 15.41 -13.72 -2.70
CA GLN A 48 15.28 -14.86 -3.60
C GLN A 48 15.24 -14.48 -5.09
N CYS A 49 15.08 -13.20 -5.42
CA CYS A 49 15.06 -12.76 -6.81
C CYS A 49 16.45 -12.95 -7.43
N PRO A 50 16.57 -13.63 -8.58
CA PRO A 50 17.86 -13.99 -9.18
C PRO A 50 18.67 -12.77 -9.61
N ASN A 51 18.01 -11.63 -9.80
CA ASN A 51 18.59 -10.38 -10.26
C ASN A 51 18.44 -9.31 -9.18
N GLY A 52 19.56 -8.88 -8.60
CA GLY A 52 19.58 -7.78 -7.62
C GLY A 52 19.49 -6.37 -8.23
N TRP A 53 19.36 -6.24 -9.56
CA TRP A 53 19.25 -4.93 -10.24
C TRP A 53 17.82 -4.42 -10.38
N HIS A 54 16.84 -5.27 -10.05
CA HIS A 54 15.43 -4.92 -10.14
C HIS A 54 15.05 -3.95 -9.03
N ASP A 55 14.07 -3.09 -9.30
CA ASP A 55 13.45 -2.27 -8.27
C ASP A 55 12.12 -2.90 -7.82
N MET A 56 11.34 -2.19 -7.02
CA MET A 56 10.12 -2.74 -6.44
C MET A 56 8.96 -2.81 -7.45
N TYR A 57 9.09 -2.29 -8.68
CA TYR A 57 8.01 -2.31 -9.69
C TYR A 57 7.60 -3.72 -10.09
N ASP A 58 8.55 -4.65 -10.15
CA ASP A 58 8.30 -6.04 -10.53
C ASP A 58 7.44 -6.81 -9.52
N HIS A 59 7.21 -6.23 -8.35
CA HIS A 59 6.44 -6.83 -7.27
C HIS A 59 5.22 -6.01 -6.88
N ILE A 60 4.74 -5.10 -7.74
CA ILE A 60 3.49 -4.36 -7.48
C ILE A 60 2.29 -5.16 -7.99
N ARG A 61 1.34 -5.37 -7.08
CA ARG A 61 0.04 -5.96 -7.39
C ARG A 61 -1.01 -4.92 -7.78
N TYR A 62 -0.93 -3.72 -7.21
CA TYR A 62 -1.88 -2.64 -7.46
C TYR A 62 -1.21 -1.27 -7.46
N VAL A 63 -1.46 -0.51 -8.53
CA VAL A 63 -1.01 0.87 -8.69
C VAL A 63 -2.21 1.79 -8.50
N SER A 64 -2.16 2.65 -7.48
CA SER A 64 -3.07 3.79 -7.29
C SER A 64 -4.58 3.48 -7.17
N GLY A 65 -5.00 3.09 -5.96
CA GLY A 65 -6.37 3.33 -5.48
C GLY A 65 -6.42 4.57 -4.59
N ASN A 66 -7.57 5.26 -4.52
CA ASN A 66 -7.82 6.15 -3.39
C ASN A 66 -7.83 5.32 -2.08
N ARG A 67 -7.65 5.96 -0.92
CA ARG A 67 -7.51 5.26 0.38
C ARG A 67 -8.61 4.24 0.65
N THR A 68 -9.82 4.56 0.23
CA THR A 68 -11.01 3.72 0.38
C THR A 68 -10.84 2.40 -0.36
N SER A 69 -10.51 2.44 -1.65
CA SER A 69 -10.32 1.24 -2.48
C SER A 69 -9.18 0.37 -1.95
N THR A 70 -8.07 0.97 -1.52
CA THR A 70 -6.94 0.19 -0.99
C THR A 70 -7.22 -0.40 0.37
N ALA A 71 -7.89 0.34 1.26
CA ALA A 71 -8.22 -0.18 2.58
C ALA A 71 -9.26 -1.31 2.51
N MET A 72 -10.16 -1.28 1.52
CA MET A 72 -11.03 -2.41 1.17
C MET A 72 -10.21 -3.61 0.65
N LEU A 73 -9.27 -3.39 -0.28
CA LEU A 73 -8.42 -4.46 -0.84
C LEU A 73 -7.58 -5.16 0.22
N LEU A 74 -7.05 -4.40 1.20
CA LEU A 74 -6.24 -4.93 2.29
C LEU A 74 -7.09 -5.53 3.43
N GLY A 75 -8.42 -5.51 3.33
CA GLY A 75 -9.33 -5.95 4.40
C GLY A 75 -9.23 -5.13 5.70
N CYS A 76 -8.49 -4.02 5.68
CA CYS A 76 -8.19 -3.18 6.84
C CYS A 76 -9.28 -2.12 7.09
N TRP A 77 -10.23 -1.96 6.17
CA TRP A 77 -11.36 -1.05 6.34
C TRP A 77 -12.65 -1.68 5.85
N HIS A 78 -13.59 -1.80 6.77
CA HIS A 78 -14.97 -2.03 6.47
C HIS A 78 -15.67 -0.67 6.63
N PRO A 79 -16.32 -0.11 5.58
CA PRO A 79 -17.25 0.98 5.82
C PRO A 79 -18.25 0.43 6.82
N THR A 80 -18.34 1.03 8.01
CA THR A 80 -19.38 0.69 8.96
C THR A 80 -20.69 0.69 8.19
N ARG A 81 -21.32 -0.48 8.00
CA ARG A 81 -22.75 -0.50 7.71
C ARG A 81 -23.34 0.31 8.84
N SER A 82 -23.90 1.47 8.51
CA SER A 82 -24.81 2.14 9.42
C SER A 82 -25.94 1.15 9.67
N THR A 83 -25.84 0.34 10.71
CA THR A 83 -26.98 -0.35 11.30
C THR A 83 -27.78 0.72 12.02
N SER A 84 -28.45 1.56 11.23
CA SER A 84 -29.63 2.27 11.68
C SER A 84 -30.80 1.33 11.41
N GLU A 85 -30.94 0.30 12.24
CA GLU A 85 -32.19 -0.42 12.41
C GLU A 85 -32.51 -0.56 13.89
N ALA A 86 -33.76 -0.20 14.19
CA ALA A 86 -34.57 -0.53 15.36
C ALA A 86 -34.21 0.15 16.70
N SER A 87 -34.91 1.26 16.97
CA SER A 87 -35.73 1.39 18.19
C SER A 87 -36.98 2.20 17.86
#